data_AF-A0A6P2FEQ4-F1
#
_entry.id   AF-A0A6P2FEQ4-F1
#
_cell.length_a   1.000
_cell.length_b   1.000
_cell.length_c   1.000
_cell.angle_alpha   90.00
_cell.angle_beta   90.00
_cell.angle_gamma   90.00
#
_symmetry.space_group_name_H-M   'P 1'
#
loop_
_entity.id
_entity.type
_entity.pdbx_description
1 polymer ?
#
loop_
_entity_poly.entity_id
_entity_poly.type
_entity_poly.pdbx_seq_one_letter_code
_entity_poly.pdbx_strand_id
1 'polypeptide(L)'
;MATKYSTIIPTAFRWIGAMLAAPIAAAALWLAAPAAHAEEAALTPFSAARGAQAPQPWRFTSLPNKAPTRFEVVQQGAQKVLKVEADQSYGNLVHATRVPLNPSTTLAWRWRVDTFVEDANLRTRAGDDGAAKLCVFFDFPADHLSFGERTRLALARRTTGEEVPSEALCYVWDKKEAAGSTLVNAFTQRMRMVVLESGAAANPAVFVSERRNLLADYKRAFGDEAGDTLPDVVAIAVSADADNTQGRGLAYFSDIDLRGIATTRSARVQLPPTRAGTGE
;
A
#
# COMPACT_ATOMS: atom_id res chain seq x y z
N MET A 1 -84.37 -32.29 -50.31
CA MET A 1 -84.31 -32.61 -48.87
C MET A 1 -83.87 -31.33 -48.16
N ALA A 2 -84.82 -30.45 -47.77
CA ALA A 2 -85.50 -30.40 -46.45
C ALA A 2 -84.53 -29.97 -45.32
N THR A 3 -84.73 -28.97 -44.44
CA THR A 3 -85.75 -27.93 -44.19
C THR A 3 -85.09 -26.88 -43.25
N LYS A 4 -85.64 -25.65 -43.24
CA LYS A 4 -85.27 -24.43 -42.49
C LYS A 4 -85.36 -24.51 -40.93
N TYR A 5 -84.92 -23.38 -40.33
CA TYR A 5 -85.20 -22.79 -38.99
C TYR A 5 -84.25 -23.21 -37.87
N SER A 6 -83.97 -22.44 -36.81
CA SER A 6 -84.08 -21.03 -36.40
C SER A 6 -83.67 -21.04 -34.90
N THR A 7 -83.06 -19.95 -34.43
CA THR A 7 -83.14 -19.35 -33.07
C THR A 7 -83.49 -20.25 -31.86
N ILE A 8 -82.78 -20.07 -30.73
CA ILE A 8 -83.32 -19.83 -29.36
C ILE A 8 -82.21 -20.07 -28.31
N ILE A 9 -82.02 -19.08 -27.43
CA ILE A 9 -81.38 -19.18 -26.10
C ILE A 9 -82.44 -19.70 -25.11
N PRO A 10 -82.12 -20.63 -24.17
CA PRO A 10 -82.28 -20.26 -22.77
C PRO A 10 -81.26 -20.89 -21.79
N THR A 11 -80.93 -20.06 -20.80
CA THR A 11 -80.72 -20.33 -19.37
C THR A 11 -81.00 -21.74 -18.81
N ALA A 12 -80.08 -22.26 -17.99
CA ALA A 12 -80.34 -22.85 -16.66
C ALA A 12 -79.02 -23.23 -15.96
N PHE A 13 -78.66 -22.52 -14.89
CA PHE A 13 -78.67 -23.01 -13.51
C PHE A 13 -77.62 -24.08 -13.16
N ARG A 14 -76.50 -23.62 -12.56
CA ARG A 14 -76.07 -23.87 -11.16
C ARG A 14 -75.91 -25.35 -10.80
N TRP A 15 -74.68 -25.77 -10.51
CA TRP A 15 -74.36 -26.50 -9.27
C TRP A 15 -72.97 -26.12 -8.76
N ILE A 16 -72.94 -25.87 -7.46
CA ILE A 16 -71.82 -25.48 -6.61
C ILE A 16 -70.89 -26.69 -6.45
N GLY A 17 -69.59 -26.48 -6.66
CA GLY A 17 -68.55 -27.49 -6.44
C GLY A 17 -67.31 -26.86 -5.81
N ALA A 18 -67.31 -26.92 -4.47
CA ALA A 18 -66.25 -26.69 -3.49
C ALA A 18 -64.80 -26.41 -3.95
N MET A 19 -64.25 -25.38 -3.28
CA MET A 19 -62.83 -25.05 -3.11
C MET A 19 -61.92 -26.25 -2.80
N LEU A 20 -60.76 -26.29 -3.46
CA LEU A 20 -59.48 -26.65 -2.84
C LEU A 20 -58.38 -25.78 -3.47
N ALA A 21 -58.15 -24.60 -2.89
CA ALA A 21 -56.96 -23.80 -3.21
C ALA A 21 -55.78 -24.37 -2.41
N ALA A 22 -54.88 -25.07 -3.10
CA ALA A 22 -53.60 -25.48 -2.54
C ALA A 22 -52.66 -24.24 -2.45
N PRO A 23 -51.97 -24.00 -1.32
CA PRO A 23 -51.01 -22.91 -1.26
C PRO A 23 -49.72 -23.33 -2.00
N ILE A 24 -49.42 -22.64 -3.10
CA ILE A 24 -48.12 -22.73 -3.77
C ILE A 24 -47.10 -22.04 -2.87
N ALA A 25 -46.33 -22.82 -2.11
CA ALA A 25 -45.17 -22.34 -1.38
C ALA A 25 -44.05 -22.04 -2.39
N ALA A 26 -43.89 -20.77 -2.75
CA ALA A 26 -42.75 -20.30 -3.53
C ALA A 26 -41.49 -20.26 -2.64
N ALA A 27 -40.69 -21.32 -2.69
CA ALA A 27 -39.36 -21.33 -2.11
C ALA A 27 -38.42 -20.46 -2.97
N ALA A 28 -38.23 -19.20 -2.56
CA ALA A 28 -37.21 -18.34 -3.13
C ALA A 28 -35.83 -18.81 -2.66
N LEU A 29 -35.15 -19.59 -3.50
CA LEU A 29 -33.72 -19.89 -3.36
C LEU A 29 -32.92 -18.60 -3.56
N TRP A 30 -32.56 -17.95 -2.44
CA TRP A 30 -31.57 -16.89 -2.42
C TRP A 30 -30.20 -17.51 -2.74
N LEU A 31 -29.82 -17.48 -4.00
CA LEU A 31 -28.42 -17.62 -4.42
C LEU A 31 -27.66 -16.42 -3.87
N ALA A 32 -27.12 -16.55 -2.66
CA ALA A 32 -26.10 -15.66 -2.15
C ALA A 32 -24.87 -15.83 -3.06
N ALA A 33 -24.74 -14.96 -4.07
CA ALA A 33 -23.48 -14.81 -4.78
C ALA A 33 -22.40 -14.51 -3.73
N PRO A 34 -21.25 -15.20 -3.73
CA PRO A 34 -20.16 -14.80 -2.87
C PRO A 34 -19.85 -13.35 -3.24
N ALA A 35 -19.97 -12.44 -2.26
CA ALA A 35 -19.47 -11.10 -2.42
C ALA A 35 -17.98 -11.25 -2.74
N ALA A 36 -17.61 -11.01 -4.00
CA ALA A 36 -16.22 -10.78 -4.33
C ALA A 36 -15.81 -9.58 -3.48
N HIS A 37 -15.10 -9.83 -2.39
CA HIS A 37 -14.43 -8.78 -1.65
C HIS A 37 -13.46 -8.16 -2.65
N ALA A 38 -13.84 -7.02 -3.22
CA ALA A 38 -12.95 -6.24 -4.06
C ALA A 38 -11.76 -5.87 -3.18
N GLU A 39 -10.60 -6.43 -3.53
CA GLU A 39 -9.33 -6.08 -2.91
C GLU A 39 -9.04 -4.62 -3.32
N GLU A 40 -9.47 -3.67 -2.50
CA GLU A 40 -9.27 -2.26 -2.76
C GLU A 40 -7.78 -1.93 -2.61
N ALA A 41 -7.23 -1.22 -3.60
CA ALA A 41 -5.82 -0.83 -3.59
C ALA A 41 -5.54 0.04 -2.35
N ALA A 42 -4.56 -0.37 -1.53
CA ALA A 42 -4.30 0.27 -0.24
C ALA A 42 -3.59 1.64 -0.36
N LEU A 43 -3.25 2.06 -1.59
CA LEU A 43 -2.54 3.31 -1.90
C LEU A 43 -3.27 4.09 -2.99
N THR A 44 -3.33 5.41 -2.83
CA THR A 44 -3.77 6.29 -3.92
C THR A 44 -2.72 6.30 -5.04
N PRO A 45 -3.08 5.97 -6.29
CA PRO A 45 -2.13 5.95 -7.41
C PRO A 45 -1.67 7.37 -7.76
N PHE A 46 -0.40 7.53 -8.19
CA PHE A 46 0.11 8.81 -8.68
C PHE A 46 -0.65 9.30 -9.90
N SER A 47 -1.18 8.38 -10.72
CA SER A 47 -1.99 8.69 -11.88
C SER A 47 -3.30 9.44 -11.58
N ALA A 48 -3.77 9.39 -10.33
CA ALA A 48 -4.91 10.18 -9.86
C ALA A 48 -4.59 11.68 -9.62
N ALA A 49 -3.32 12.09 -9.70
CA ALA A 49 -2.93 13.48 -9.51
C ALA A 49 -3.60 14.42 -10.52
N ARG A 50 -4.04 15.59 -10.06
CA ARG A 50 -4.62 16.64 -10.92
C ARG A 50 -3.58 17.62 -11.47
N GLY A 51 -2.34 17.57 -10.96
CA GLY A 51 -1.22 18.42 -11.37
C GLY A 51 0.10 17.79 -10.94
N ALA A 52 1.13 18.61 -10.73
CA ALA A 52 2.47 18.15 -10.36
C ALA A 52 2.57 17.60 -8.93
N GLN A 53 1.62 17.92 -8.04
CA GLN A 53 1.65 17.42 -6.67
C GLN A 53 1.11 15.98 -6.60
N ALA A 54 1.77 15.12 -5.82
CA ALA A 54 1.25 13.80 -5.50
C ALA A 54 -0.13 13.88 -4.84
N PRO A 55 -1.07 12.97 -5.16
CA PRO A 55 -2.41 13.01 -4.61
C PRO A 55 -2.40 12.66 -3.12
N GLN A 56 -3.34 13.20 -2.36
CA GLN A 56 -3.50 12.79 -0.95
C GLN A 56 -3.84 11.29 -0.85
N PRO A 57 -3.40 10.61 0.21
CA PRO A 57 -2.68 11.11 1.39
C PRO A 57 -1.14 11.08 1.29
N TRP A 58 -0.54 11.04 0.09
CA TRP A 58 0.92 11.14 -0.03
C TRP A 58 1.43 12.47 0.55
N ARG A 59 2.46 12.41 1.41
CA ARG A 59 3.05 13.57 2.08
C ARG A 59 4.57 13.51 2.05
N PHE A 60 5.18 14.66 1.82
CA PHE A 60 6.62 14.80 1.92
C PHE A 60 7.05 14.80 3.39
N THR A 61 8.14 14.10 3.70
CA THR A 61 8.81 14.08 5.01
C THR A 61 10.33 14.17 4.78
N SER A 62 11.04 14.81 5.69
CA SER A 62 12.50 14.99 5.60
C SER A 62 13.12 15.04 6.99
N LEU A 63 14.44 15.23 7.06
CA LEU A 63 15.17 15.45 8.30
C LEU A 63 15.42 16.95 8.51
N PRO A 64 15.60 17.40 9.77
CA PRO A 64 15.97 18.78 10.04
C PRO A 64 17.24 19.20 9.29
N ASN A 65 17.26 20.43 8.78
CA ASN A 65 18.40 21.05 8.09
C ASN A 65 18.87 20.33 6.80
N LYS A 66 17.99 19.59 6.12
CA LYS A 66 18.28 19.01 4.80
C LYS A 66 17.56 19.78 3.70
N ALA A 67 18.23 19.95 2.55
CA ALA A 67 17.57 20.39 1.33
C ALA A 67 16.54 19.31 0.91
N PRO A 68 15.33 19.69 0.46
CA PRO A 68 14.28 18.72 0.16
C PRO A 68 14.47 18.08 -1.22
N THR A 69 14.40 16.75 -1.28
CA THR A 69 14.24 16.01 -2.56
C THR A 69 12.94 16.43 -3.25
N ARG A 70 12.98 16.60 -4.57
CA ARG A 70 11.81 17.04 -5.36
C ARG A 70 11.03 15.83 -5.85
N PHE A 71 9.73 15.86 -5.57
CA PHE A 71 8.77 14.83 -5.96
C PHE A 71 7.66 15.47 -6.80
N GLU A 72 7.56 15.12 -8.08
CA GLU A 72 6.60 15.72 -8.99
C GLU A 72 5.91 14.65 -9.83
N VAL A 73 4.58 14.70 -9.93
CA VAL A 73 3.83 13.87 -10.87
C VAL A 73 3.87 14.51 -12.25
N VAL A 74 4.47 13.81 -13.21
CA VAL A 74 4.66 14.28 -14.58
C VAL A 74 3.96 13.37 -15.58
N GLN A 75 3.60 13.91 -16.74
CA GLN A 75 3.07 13.12 -17.85
C GLN A 75 4.22 12.49 -18.63
N GLN A 76 4.19 11.17 -18.79
CA GLN A 76 5.15 10.40 -19.60
C GLN A 76 4.40 9.49 -20.56
N GLY A 77 4.33 9.89 -21.83
CA GLY A 77 3.48 9.24 -22.82
C GLY A 77 2.00 9.29 -22.38
N ALA A 78 1.34 8.13 -22.33
CA ALA A 78 -0.06 8.03 -21.91
C ALA A 78 -0.26 7.94 -20.38
N GLN A 79 0.81 7.83 -19.59
CA GLN A 79 0.73 7.60 -18.15
C GLN A 79 1.30 8.77 -17.35
N LYS A 80 0.73 9.02 -16.17
CA LYS A 80 1.34 9.89 -15.17
C LYS A 80 2.23 9.06 -14.26
N VAL A 81 3.41 9.59 -13.95
CA VAL A 81 4.43 8.93 -13.13
C VAL A 81 4.99 9.92 -12.12
N LEU A 82 5.52 9.43 -11.01
CA LEU A 82 6.26 10.24 -10.05
C LEU A 82 7.71 10.38 -10.53
N LYS A 83 8.12 11.60 -10.89
CA LYS A 83 9.52 12.00 -11.05
C LYS A 83 10.10 12.32 -9.68
N VAL A 84 11.28 11.77 -9.40
CA VAL A 84 12.03 11.97 -8.15
C VAL A 84 13.40 12.51 -8.49
N GLU A 85 13.72 13.70 -8.01
CA GLU A 85 14.99 14.39 -8.27
C GLU A 85 15.68 14.75 -6.96
N ALA A 86 16.82 14.11 -6.72
CA ALA A 86 17.71 14.39 -5.61
C ALA A 86 18.89 15.22 -6.10
N ASP A 87 19.18 16.33 -5.44
CA ASP A 87 20.28 17.24 -5.74
C ASP A 87 20.78 17.80 -4.41
N GLN A 88 21.86 17.21 -3.89
CA GLN A 88 22.39 17.50 -2.55
C GLN A 88 21.31 17.48 -1.46
N SER A 89 20.30 16.63 -1.64
CA SER A 89 19.04 16.68 -0.91
C SER A 89 18.66 15.35 -0.30
N TYR A 90 17.71 15.39 0.63
CA TYR A 90 17.13 14.21 1.28
C TYR A 90 15.62 14.39 1.38
N GLY A 91 14.88 13.32 1.14
CA GLY A 91 13.44 13.34 1.37
C GLY A 91 12.74 12.03 1.04
N ASN A 92 11.56 11.88 1.63
CA ASN A 92 10.67 10.76 1.42
C ASN A 92 9.28 11.29 1.06
N LEU A 93 8.64 10.68 0.08
CA LEU A 93 7.21 10.84 -0.17
C LEU A 93 6.49 9.62 0.41
N VAL A 94 5.70 9.83 1.45
CA VAL A 94 5.13 8.77 2.31
C VAL A 94 3.61 8.71 2.16
N HIS A 95 3.08 7.51 2.01
CA HIS A 95 1.65 7.21 2.11
C HIS A 95 1.41 6.34 3.34
N ALA A 96 0.79 6.91 4.36
CA ALA A 96 0.33 6.15 5.52
C ALA A 96 -0.76 5.16 5.09
N THR A 97 -0.71 3.94 5.60
CA THR A 97 -1.69 2.89 5.33
C THR A 97 -1.74 1.95 6.54
N ARG A 98 -2.59 0.92 6.51
CA ARG A 98 -2.47 -0.19 7.46
C ARG A 98 -2.97 -1.47 6.80
N VAL A 99 -2.05 -2.37 6.49
CA VAL A 99 -2.35 -3.66 5.84
C VAL A 99 -1.68 -4.78 6.66
N PRO A 100 -2.44 -5.82 7.06
CA PRO A 100 -1.85 -6.98 7.73
C PRO A 100 -0.77 -7.63 6.86
N LEU A 101 0.36 -7.99 7.47
CA LEU A 101 1.40 -8.75 6.80
C LEU A 101 1.07 -10.25 6.83
N ASN A 102 0.62 -10.79 5.69
CA ASN A 102 0.22 -12.18 5.56
C ASN A 102 0.67 -12.75 4.19
N PRO A 103 0.46 -14.04 3.90
CA PRO A 103 0.92 -14.65 2.66
C PRO A 103 0.38 -14.03 1.36
N SER A 104 -0.77 -13.33 1.40
CA SER A 104 -1.36 -12.65 0.24
C SER A 104 -0.93 -11.18 0.11
N THR A 105 -0.19 -10.64 1.08
CA THR A 105 0.27 -9.24 1.04
C THR A 105 1.34 -9.06 -0.04
N THR A 106 0.99 -8.34 -1.10
CA THR A 106 1.86 -8.13 -2.27
C THR A 106 2.08 -6.66 -2.56
N LEU A 107 3.26 -6.34 -3.08
CA LEU A 107 3.62 -5.00 -3.54
C LEU A 107 4.10 -5.09 -4.98
N ALA A 108 3.54 -4.28 -5.87
CA ALA A 108 3.94 -4.22 -7.27
C ALA A 108 4.07 -2.77 -7.74
N TRP A 109 5.09 -2.50 -8.54
CA TRP A 109 5.33 -1.17 -9.11
C TRP A 109 6.21 -1.31 -10.33
N ARG A 110 6.42 -0.18 -11.01
CA ARG A 110 7.48 -0.06 -12.00
C ARG A 110 8.31 1.16 -11.70
N TRP A 111 9.58 1.08 -12.00
CA TRP A 111 10.51 2.18 -11.79
C TRP A 111 11.59 2.22 -12.86
N ARG A 112 12.32 3.34 -12.87
CA ARG A 112 13.45 3.58 -13.75
C ARG A 112 14.40 4.57 -13.09
N VAL A 113 15.70 4.39 -13.26
CA VAL A 113 16.73 5.35 -12.85
C VAL A 113 17.42 5.90 -14.09
N ASP A 114 17.34 7.22 -14.28
CA ASP A 114 17.94 7.91 -15.41
C ASP A 114 19.31 8.48 -15.03
N THR A 115 19.49 8.90 -13.76
CA THR A 115 20.78 9.34 -13.21
C THR A 115 21.01 8.69 -11.86
N PHE A 116 22.11 7.96 -11.72
CA PHE A 116 22.57 7.44 -10.44
C PHE A 116 23.38 8.49 -9.68
N VAL A 117 23.36 8.41 -8.35
CA VAL A 117 24.28 9.18 -7.50
C VAL A 117 25.67 8.56 -7.63
N GLU A 118 26.59 9.26 -8.30
CA GLU A 118 27.86 8.70 -8.80
C GLU A 118 28.74 8.09 -7.69
N ASP A 119 28.87 8.83 -6.58
CA ASP A 119 29.75 8.46 -5.47
C ASP A 119 29.04 7.62 -4.39
N ALA A 120 27.79 7.21 -4.62
CA ALA A 120 27.04 6.39 -3.67
C ALA A 120 27.75 5.07 -3.35
N ASN A 121 27.69 4.70 -2.08
CA ASN A 121 28.14 3.45 -1.49
C ASN A 121 27.29 3.15 -0.26
N LEU A 122 26.24 2.35 -0.47
CA LEU A 122 25.22 1.99 0.53
C LEU A 122 25.79 1.25 1.77
N ARG A 123 27.05 0.81 1.73
CA ARG A 123 27.73 0.17 2.86
C ARG A 123 28.35 1.16 3.84
N THR A 124 28.36 2.44 3.52
CA THR A 124 29.03 3.47 4.32
C THR A 124 28.10 4.66 4.57
N ARG A 125 28.16 5.26 5.76
CA ARG A 125 27.34 6.45 6.08
C ARG A 125 27.62 7.65 5.19
N ALA A 126 28.85 7.79 4.69
CA ALA A 126 29.21 8.89 3.81
C ALA A 126 28.71 8.70 2.37
N GLY A 127 28.23 7.49 2.03
CA GLY A 127 27.79 7.14 0.69
C GLY A 127 26.38 6.55 0.63
N ASP A 128 25.59 6.57 1.71
CA ASP A 128 24.27 5.95 1.78
C ASP A 128 23.17 6.74 1.02
N ASP A 129 23.53 7.28 -0.13
CA ASP A 129 22.66 8.00 -1.05
C ASP A 129 22.12 7.04 -2.12
N GLY A 130 20.94 7.34 -2.66
CA GLY A 130 20.36 6.59 -3.76
C GLY A 130 19.32 7.40 -4.55
N ALA A 131 19.33 7.24 -5.87
CA ALA A 131 18.37 7.89 -6.74
C ALA A 131 16.95 7.29 -6.62
N ALA A 132 16.82 6.03 -6.18
CA ALA A 132 15.55 5.33 -6.09
C ALA A 132 15.55 4.28 -4.97
N LYS A 133 14.73 4.53 -3.94
CA LYS A 133 14.41 3.58 -2.87
C LYS A 133 12.88 3.51 -2.73
N LEU A 134 12.30 2.31 -2.65
CA LEU A 134 10.90 2.09 -2.27
C LEU A 134 10.87 1.35 -0.94
N CYS A 135 10.42 2.01 0.12
CA CYS A 135 10.45 1.48 1.48
C CYS A 135 9.06 1.10 1.98
N VAL A 136 8.99 -0.03 2.67
CA VAL A 136 7.84 -0.53 3.43
C VAL A 136 8.14 -0.34 4.90
N PHE A 137 7.25 0.33 5.61
CA PHE A 137 7.38 0.59 7.05
C PHE A 137 6.49 -0.36 7.83
N PHE A 138 7.05 -0.96 8.88
CA PHE A 138 6.37 -1.95 9.71
C PHE A 138 6.22 -1.44 11.16
N ASP A 139 5.08 -1.77 11.75
CA ASP A 139 4.75 -1.45 13.15
C ASP A 139 5.22 -2.57 14.08
N PHE A 140 6.54 -2.81 14.09
CA PHE A 140 7.15 -3.79 14.98
C PHE A 140 7.09 -3.30 16.44
N PRO A 141 6.58 -4.10 17.39
CA PRO A 141 6.40 -3.67 18.79
C PRO A 141 7.72 -3.22 19.42
N ALA A 142 7.75 -1.99 19.94
CA ALA A 142 8.98 -1.40 20.46
C ALA A 142 9.53 -2.17 21.68
N ASP A 143 8.68 -2.82 22.47
CA ASP A 143 9.06 -3.64 23.63
C ASP A 143 9.88 -4.89 23.27
N HIS A 144 9.81 -5.34 22.01
CA HIS A 144 10.68 -6.38 21.46
C HIS A 144 12.09 -5.86 21.11
N LEU A 145 12.29 -4.54 21.07
CA LEU A 145 13.62 -3.94 20.84
C LEU A 145 14.43 -3.87 22.14
N SER A 146 15.75 -3.86 22.05
CA SER A 146 16.60 -3.62 23.23
C SER A 146 16.33 -2.24 23.84
N PHE A 147 16.63 -2.06 25.14
CA PHE A 147 16.44 -0.76 25.80
C PHE A 147 17.12 0.40 25.05
N GLY A 148 18.36 0.18 24.57
CA GLY A 148 19.12 1.19 23.83
C GLY A 148 18.46 1.56 22.49
N GLU A 149 17.89 0.60 21.77
CA GLU A 149 17.18 0.85 20.52
C GLU A 149 15.87 1.60 20.75
N ARG A 150 15.10 1.22 21.79
CA ARG A 150 13.89 1.94 22.19
C ARG A 150 14.18 3.41 22.50
N THR A 151 15.23 3.67 23.27
CA THR A 151 15.62 5.04 23.63
C THR A 151 16.04 5.84 22.39
N ARG A 152 16.82 5.25 21.48
CA ARG A 152 17.21 5.89 20.21
C ARG A 152 16.00 6.19 19.33
N LEU A 153 15.07 5.25 19.18
CA LEU A 153 13.86 5.45 18.39
C LEU A 153 12.97 6.55 18.99
N ALA A 154 12.80 6.56 20.31
CA ALA A 154 12.05 7.61 20.99
C ALA A 154 12.69 9.00 20.81
N LEU A 155 14.02 9.09 20.86
CA LEU A 155 14.74 10.34 20.59
C LEU A 155 14.62 10.76 19.12
N ALA A 156 14.72 9.82 18.18
CA ALA A 156 14.56 10.09 16.76
C ALA A 156 13.16 10.66 16.45
N ARG A 157 12.09 10.06 16.97
CA ARG A 157 10.71 10.57 16.81
C ARG A 157 10.55 11.99 17.37
N ARG A 158 11.15 12.27 18.52
CA ARG A 158 11.11 13.61 19.13
C ARG A 158 11.90 14.66 18.37
N THR A 159 13.05 14.29 17.80
CA THR A 159 13.97 15.23 17.13
C THR A 159 13.60 15.48 15.68
N THR A 160 13.09 14.46 14.99
CA THR A 160 12.62 14.58 13.60
C THR A 160 11.21 15.15 13.51
N GLY A 161 10.38 14.97 14.55
CA GLY A 161 8.96 15.32 14.52
C GLY A 161 8.10 14.34 13.70
N GLU A 162 8.70 13.26 13.21
CA GLU A 162 8.06 12.26 12.35
C GLU A 162 7.79 10.95 13.11
N GLU A 163 6.77 10.22 12.69
CA GLU A 163 6.54 8.84 13.14
C GLU A 163 7.55 7.89 12.48
N VAL A 164 8.79 7.90 12.99
CA VAL A 164 9.84 6.98 12.53
C VAL A 164 9.41 5.54 12.83
N PRO A 165 9.36 4.66 11.81
CA PRO A 165 8.96 3.27 12.01
C PRO A 165 10.00 2.51 12.82
N SER A 166 9.57 1.45 13.50
CA SER A 166 10.46 0.56 14.24
C SER A 166 11.28 -0.34 13.31
N GLU A 167 10.74 -0.69 12.14
CA GLU A 167 11.44 -1.44 11.10
C GLU A 167 11.07 -0.93 9.69
N ALA A 168 12.05 -0.92 8.79
CA ALA A 168 11.86 -0.53 7.39
C ALA A 168 12.56 -1.52 6.45
N LEU A 169 11.85 -1.98 5.42
CA LEU A 169 12.42 -2.73 4.31
C LEU A 169 12.42 -1.86 3.06
N CYS A 170 13.58 -1.52 2.53
CA CYS A 170 13.72 -0.71 1.32
C CYS A 170 14.19 -1.56 0.14
N TYR A 171 13.46 -1.49 -0.97
CA TYR A 171 13.91 -1.98 -2.26
C TYR A 171 14.70 -0.88 -2.95
N VAL A 172 15.90 -1.21 -3.42
CA VAL A 172 16.84 -0.22 -3.96
C VAL A 172 17.25 -0.59 -5.38
N TRP A 173 17.36 0.43 -6.23
CA TRP A 173 18.07 0.34 -7.50
C TRP A 173 19.38 1.11 -7.38
N ASP A 174 20.48 0.36 -7.24
CA ASP A 174 21.80 0.93 -7.00
C ASP A 174 22.71 0.80 -8.24
N LYS A 175 23.80 1.57 -8.29
CA LYS A 175 24.80 1.49 -9.36
C LYS A 175 25.84 0.38 -9.14
N LYS A 176 26.25 0.13 -7.91
CA LYS A 176 27.46 -0.64 -7.55
C LYS A 176 27.13 -1.98 -6.90
N GLU A 177 26.13 -2.02 -6.04
CA GLU A 177 25.71 -3.20 -5.31
C GLU A 177 25.02 -4.20 -6.25
N ALA A 178 25.32 -5.49 -6.06
CA ALA A 178 24.77 -6.54 -6.90
C ALA A 178 23.27 -6.72 -6.65
N ALA A 179 22.50 -6.94 -7.72
CA ALA A 179 21.09 -7.33 -7.62
C ALA A 179 20.95 -8.63 -6.81
N GLY A 180 19.91 -8.69 -5.98
CA GLY A 180 19.67 -9.75 -5.01
C GLY A 180 20.42 -9.61 -3.67
N SER A 181 21.34 -8.65 -3.55
CA SER A 181 22.02 -8.41 -2.28
C SER A 181 21.07 -7.83 -1.23
N THR A 182 21.33 -8.17 0.04
CA THR A 182 20.65 -7.59 1.19
C THR A 182 21.67 -6.89 2.07
N LEU A 183 21.35 -5.67 2.49
CA LEU A 183 22.22 -4.81 3.30
C LEU A 183 21.48 -4.36 4.56
N VAL A 184 22.24 -4.14 5.62
CA VAL A 184 21.78 -3.35 6.76
C VAL A 184 22.19 -1.91 6.50
N ASN A 185 21.27 -0.97 6.70
CA ASN A 185 21.55 0.45 6.49
C ASN A 185 22.71 0.94 7.38
N ALA A 186 23.56 1.82 6.83
CA ALA A 186 24.77 2.27 7.51
C ALA A 186 24.49 3.15 8.75
N PHE A 187 23.34 3.83 8.81
CA PHE A 187 22.93 4.66 9.94
C PHE A 187 22.17 3.88 11.01
N THR A 188 21.38 2.89 10.62
CA THR A 188 20.50 2.17 11.55
C THR A 188 20.42 0.67 11.28
N GLN A 189 20.42 -0.11 12.36
CA GLN A 189 20.17 -1.55 12.32
C GLN A 189 18.69 -1.88 12.09
N ARG A 190 17.81 -0.90 11.94
CA ARG A 190 16.35 -1.10 11.79
C ARG A 190 15.84 -0.90 10.38
N MET A 191 16.74 -0.61 9.45
CA MET A 191 16.45 -0.58 8.03
C MET A 191 17.24 -1.68 7.33
N ARG A 192 16.53 -2.51 6.57
CA ARG A 192 17.09 -3.51 5.67
C ARG A 192 16.88 -3.02 4.26
N MET A 193 17.89 -3.17 3.41
CA MET A 193 17.82 -2.80 2.01
C MET A 193 18.01 -4.04 1.16
N VAL A 194 17.13 -4.24 0.18
CA VAL A 194 17.24 -5.31 -0.82
C VAL A 194 17.47 -4.65 -2.16
N VAL A 195 18.61 -4.94 -2.78
CA VAL A 195 18.92 -4.43 -4.11
C VAL A 195 18.17 -5.29 -5.12
N LEU A 196 17.18 -4.72 -5.80
CA LEU A 196 16.43 -5.45 -6.82
C LEU A 196 17.08 -5.31 -8.19
N GLU A 197 17.57 -4.11 -8.49
CA GLU A 197 18.19 -3.78 -9.77
C GLU A 197 19.57 -3.13 -9.55
N SER A 198 20.48 -3.38 -10.48
CA SER A 198 21.88 -2.94 -10.39
C SER A 198 22.37 -2.34 -11.70
N GLY A 199 23.01 -1.18 -11.62
CA GLY A 199 23.56 -0.47 -12.76
C GLY A 199 22.48 0.09 -13.70
N ALA A 200 22.94 0.64 -14.83
CA ALA A 200 22.04 1.18 -15.83
C ALA A 200 21.20 0.07 -16.48
N ALA A 201 19.90 0.33 -16.66
CA ALA A 201 19.04 -0.55 -17.43
C ALA A 201 19.61 -0.73 -18.85
N ALA A 202 19.47 -1.92 -19.42
CA ALA A 202 19.87 -2.19 -20.81
C ALA A 202 19.23 -1.22 -21.81
N ASN A 203 18.05 -0.70 -21.48
CA ASN A 203 17.43 0.44 -22.16
C ASN A 203 17.14 1.56 -21.14
N PRO A 204 17.89 2.69 -21.17
CA PRO A 204 17.80 3.78 -20.20
C PRO A 204 16.43 4.48 -20.11
N ALA A 205 15.51 4.22 -21.06
CA ALA A 205 14.16 4.79 -21.08
C ALA A 205 13.06 3.80 -20.65
N VAL A 206 13.39 2.54 -20.38
CA VAL A 206 12.38 1.50 -20.08
C VAL A 206 12.19 1.34 -18.57
N PHE A 207 10.92 1.29 -18.16
CA PHE A 207 10.54 0.94 -16.79
C PHE A 207 10.75 -0.56 -16.56
N VAL A 208 11.40 -0.88 -15.44
CA VAL A 208 11.48 -2.25 -14.91
C VAL A 208 10.30 -2.50 -14.00
N SER A 209 9.72 -3.71 -14.08
CA SER A 209 8.53 -4.09 -13.32
C SER A 209 8.90 -5.01 -12.16
N GLU A 210 8.39 -4.66 -10.98
CA GLU A 210 8.63 -5.38 -9.74
C GLU A 210 7.32 -5.93 -9.17
N ARG A 211 7.39 -7.14 -8.60
CA ARG A 211 6.30 -7.73 -7.81
C ARG A 211 6.89 -8.56 -6.68
N ARG A 212 6.50 -8.24 -5.46
CA ARG A 212 7.07 -8.80 -4.23
C ARG A 212 5.98 -9.40 -3.34
N ASN A 213 6.32 -10.50 -2.66
CA ASN A 213 5.55 -11.01 -1.53
C ASN A 213 6.16 -10.43 -0.26
N LEU A 214 5.43 -9.53 0.42
CA LEU A 214 6.02 -8.78 1.53
C LEU A 214 6.30 -9.66 2.75
N LEU A 215 5.49 -10.68 3.02
CA LEU A 215 5.74 -11.59 4.14
C LEU A 215 7.03 -12.39 3.93
N ALA A 216 7.23 -12.93 2.73
CA ALA A 216 8.45 -13.67 2.40
C ALA A 216 9.69 -12.77 2.50
N ASP A 217 9.58 -11.52 2.04
CA ASP A 217 10.68 -10.57 2.06
C ASP A 217 10.99 -10.10 3.49
N TYR A 218 9.96 -9.83 4.29
CA TYR A 218 10.10 -9.50 5.72
C TYR A 218 10.78 -10.63 6.49
N LYS A 219 10.35 -11.88 6.30
CA LYS A 219 10.97 -13.04 6.96
C LYS A 219 12.44 -13.20 6.61
N ARG A 220 12.85 -12.96 5.37
CA ARG A 220 14.27 -13.02 4.99
C ARG A 220 15.09 -11.88 5.59
N ALA A 221 14.49 -10.70 5.75
CA ALA A 221 15.18 -9.51 6.22
C ALA A 221 15.24 -9.40 7.76
N PHE A 222 14.20 -9.87 8.45
CA PHE A 222 13.98 -9.66 9.88
C PHE A 222 13.61 -10.94 10.66
N GLY A 223 13.42 -12.09 10.01
CA GLY A 223 12.88 -13.29 10.66
C GLY A 223 13.67 -13.78 11.88
N ASP A 224 15.00 -13.68 11.83
CA ASP A 224 15.88 -14.05 12.96
C ASP A 224 15.63 -13.19 14.20
N GLU A 225 15.24 -11.92 14.01
CA GLU A 225 15.00 -10.94 15.09
C GLU A 225 13.52 -10.88 15.50
N ALA A 226 12.62 -11.02 14.54
CA ALA A 226 11.17 -10.92 14.73
C ALA A 226 10.56 -12.18 15.34
N GLY A 227 11.17 -13.36 15.13
CA GLY A 227 10.60 -14.64 15.52
C GLY A 227 9.23 -14.86 14.87
N ASP A 228 8.22 -15.15 15.69
CA ASP A 228 6.83 -15.33 15.25
C ASP A 228 6.03 -14.02 15.15
N THR A 229 6.62 -12.88 15.53
CA THR A 229 5.94 -11.58 15.46
C THR A 229 5.84 -11.12 14.01
N LEU A 230 4.60 -10.91 13.54
CA LEU A 230 4.31 -10.34 12.22
C LEU A 230 3.68 -8.95 12.39
N PRO A 231 4.43 -7.86 12.11
CA PRO A 231 3.89 -6.52 12.20
C PRO A 231 3.00 -6.17 11.01
N ASP A 232 2.07 -5.23 11.20
CA ASP A 232 1.35 -4.62 10.08
C ASP A 232 2.28 -3.76 9.23
N VAL A 233 1.99 -3.66 7.93
CA VAL A 233 2.52 -2.62 7.05
C VAL A 233 1.77 -1.32 7.36
N VAL A 234 2.48 -0.27 7.75
CA VAL A 234 1.87 1.02 8.17
C VAL A 234 2.17 2.20 7.27
N ALA A 235 3.14 2.08 6.38
CA ALA A 235 3.35 3.07 5.32
C ALA A 235 4.15 2.49 4.16
N ILE A 236 4.01 3.15 3.02
CA ILE A 236 4.91 3.01 1.86
C ILE A 236 5.57 4.35 1.61
N ALA A 237 6.87 4.35 1.34
CA ALA A 237 7.63 5.56 1.07
C ALA A 237 8.46 5.41 -0.22
N VAL A 238 8.35 6.39 -1.11
CA VAL A 238 9.34 6.59 -2.18
C VAL A 238 10.39 7.55 -1.64
N SER A 239 11.65 7.14 -1.70
CA SER A 239 12.77 7.87 -1.10
C SER A 239 13.89 8.04 -2.12
N ALA A 240 14.53 9.20 -2.07
CA ALA A 240 15.77 9.47 -2.78
C ALA A 240 16.58 10.53 -2.02
N ASP A 241 17.88 10.35 -2.05
CA ASP A 241 18.86 11.10 -1.29
C ASP A 241 20.18 11.21 -2.05
N ALA A 242 20.82 12.36 -1.91
CA ALA A 242 22.12 12.69 -2.51
C ALA A 242 22.93 13.65 -1.61
N ASP A 243 22.54 13.76 -0.34
CA ASP A 243 23.09 14.73 0.60
C ASP A 243 24.36 14.24 1.30
N ASN A 244 24.65 12.93 1.33
CA ASN A 244 25.90 12.44 1.93
C ASN A 244 27.09 12.66 1.00
N THR A 245 26.91 12.40 -0.28
CA THR A 245 27.91 12.54 -1.35
C THR A 245 27.88 13.90 -2.01
N GLN A 246 26.87 14.74 -1.72
CA GLN A 246 26.65 16.03 -2.39
C GLN A 246 26.46 15.87 -3.91
N GLY A 247 25.90 14.74 -4.33
CA GLY A 247 25.67 14.38 -5.72
C GLY A 247 24.27 14.74 -6.21
N ARG A 248 23.86 14.04 -7.27
CA ARG A 248 22.53 14.18 -7.88
C ARG A 248 22.01 12.83 -8.37
N GLY A 249 20.69 12.65 -8.34
CA GLY A 249 20.00 11.45 -8.79
C GLY A 249 18.66 11.78 -9.42
N LEU A 250 18.24 10.97 -10.40
CA LEU A 250 16.96 11.13 -11.10
C LEU A 250 16.33 9.76 -11.34
N ALA A 251 15.12 9.59 -10.83
CA ALA A 251 14.34 8.38 -10.99
C ALA A 251 12.86 8.66 -11.27
N TYR A 252 12.17 7.63 -11.74
CA TYR A 252 10.75 7.65 -12.06
C TYR A 252 10.07 6.42 -11.49
N PHE A 253 8.87 6.59 -10.96
CA PHE A 253 8.03 5.52 -10.42
C PHE A 253 6.63 5.58 -11.06
N SER A 254 6.11 4.44 -11.50
CA SER A 254 4.69 4.31 -11.83
C SER A 254 3.84 4.29 -10.56
N ASP A 255 2.53 4.10 -10.73
CA ASP A 255 1.66 3.72 -9.63
C ASP A 255 2.24 2.51 -8.86
N ILE A 256 2.03 2.55 -7.53
CA ILE A 256 2.44 1.51 -6.60
C ILE A 256 1.16 0.81 -6.12
N ASP A 257 1.13 -0.50 -6.28
CA ASP A 257 -0.01 -1.36 -5.97
C ASP A 257 0.35 -2.22 -4.75
N LEU A 258 -0.10 -1.79 -3.57
CA LEU A 258 -0.07 -2.59 -2.35
C LEU A 258 -1.43 -3.26 -2.19
N ARG A 259 -1.40 -4.59 -2.13
CA ARG A 259 -2.59 -5.42 -1.93
C ARG A 259 -2.45 -6.27 -0.69
N GLY A 260 -3.54 -6.41 0.04
CA GLY A 260 -3.70 -7.31 1.16
C GLY A 260 -5.13 -7.21 1.66
N ILE A 261 -5.59 -8.24 2.36
CA ILE A 261 -6.95 -8.25 2.93
C ILE A 261 -6.98 -7.25 4.09
N ALA A 262 -7.55 -6.07 3.84
CA ALA A 262 -7.79 -5.08 4.87
C ALA A 262 -8.71 -5.69 5.94
N THR A 263 -8.23 -5.77 7.18
CA THR A 263 -9.12 -6.13 8.28
C THR A 263 -9.86 -4.85 8.68
N THR A 264 -11.13 -4.71 8.28
CA THR A 264 -12.00 -3.66 8.80
C THR A 264 -12.21 -3.88 10.29
N ARG A 265 -11.32 -3.36 11.14
CA ARG A 265 -11.57 -3.33 12.58
C ARG A 265 -12.55 -2.19 12.83
N SER A 266 -13.85 -2.51 12.78
CA SER A 266 -14.91 -1.62 13.24
C SER A 266 -14.57 -1.17 14.66
N ALA A 267 -14.15 0.07 14.82
CA ALA A 267 -14.09 0.72 16.11
C ALA A 267 -15.53 0.79 16.64
N ARG A 268 -15.95 -0.19 17.42
CA ARG A 268 -17.12 -0.04 18.28
C ARG A 268 -16.73 1.04 19.30
N VAL A 269 -17.17 2.26 19.04
CA VAL A 269 -17.25 3.30 20.05
C VAL A 269 -18.18 2.76 21.13
N GLN A 270 -17.59 2.24 22.21
CA GLN A 270 -18.34 1.93 23.41
C GLN A 270 -18.65 3.25 24.09
N LEU A 271 -19.85 3.78 23.82
CA LEU A 271 -20.35 4.96 24.52
C LEU A 271 -20.41 4.64 26.03
N PRO A 272 -19.93 5.55 26.89
CA PRO A 272 -20.05 5.37 28.34
C PRO A 272 -21.53 5.35 28.75
N PRO A 273 -21.89 4.59 29.80
CA PRO A 273 -23.27 4.51 30.25
C PRO A 273 -23.76 5.88 30.72
N THR A 274 -24.90 6.29 30.17
CA THR A 274 -25.64 7.49 30.56
C THR A 274 -25.99 7.38 32.05
N ARG A 275 -25.47 8.28 32.89
CA ARG A 275 -25.96 8.44 34.26
C ARG A 275 -27.41 8.91 34.18
N ALA A 276 -28.34 8.04 34.57
CA ALA A 276 -29.70 8.44 34.89
C ALA A 276 -29.63 9.38 36.11
N GLY A 277 -30.15 10.59 35.94
CA GLY A 277 -30.38 11.51 37.04
C GLY A 277 -31.43 10.93 37.98
N THR A 278 -31.11 10.91 39.27
CA THR A 278 -32.12 10.87 40.33
C THR A 278 -32.31 12.30 40.79
N GLY A 279 -33.50 12.83 40.51
CA GLY A 279 -33.99 14.00 41.22
C GLY A 279 -34.33 13.64 42.65
N GLU A 280 -33.94 14.50 43.57
CA GLU A 280 -34.72 15.04 44.68
C GLU A 280 -34.07 16.35 45.12
#